data_AF-A0A960E9N3-F1
#
_entry.id   AF-A0A960E9N3-F1
#
_cell.length_a   1.000
_cell.length_b   1.000
_cell.length_c   1.000
_cell.angle_alpha   90.00
_cell.angle_beta   90.00
_cell.angle_gamma   90.00
#
_symmetry.space_group_name_H-M   'P 1'
#
loop_
_entity.id
_entity.type
_entity.pdbx_description
1 polymer ?
#
loop_
_entity_poly.entity_id
_entity_poly.type
_entity_poly.pdbx_seq_one_letter_code
_entity_poly.pdbx_strand_id
1 'polypeptide(L)'
;MKSRLFATLSVAALTLAACGGGGGSQDEVADMMIEEMEAEGMDVDEDCVRDAAGELSDDDAQAILDAGPGGDPDVSDDAQAAAAKLIDCVDIGSIVEEQIDALVDEMGEENVDRECLDNALDDLDLAAMEEDPSALMGPMMECITIDLGG
;
A
#
# COMPACT_ATOMS: atom_id res chain seq x y z
N MET A 1 55.42 12.46 25.09
CA MET A 1 54.85 12.96 23.81
C MET A 1 53.74 12.01 23.40
N LYS A 2 52.58 12.58 23.05
CA LYS A 2 51.31 11.91 22.74
C LYS A 2 51.36 11.32 21.33
N SER A 3 51.14 10.02 21.19
CA SER A 3 50.80 9.43 19.89
C SER A 3 49.31 9.14 19.88
N ARG A 4 48.55 10.08 19.32
CA ARG A 4 47.17 9.87 18.87
C ARG A 4 47.26 9.51 17.40
N LEU A 5 46.95 8.26 17.05
CA LEU A 5 46.67 7.84 15.68
C LEU A 5 45.29 7.20 15.70
N PHE A 6 44.29 8.05 15.48
CA PHE A 6 42.94 7.61 15.12
C PHE A 6 42.96 7.25 13.64
N ALA A 7 42.94 5.96 13.34
CA ALA A 7 42.71 5.45 11.99
C ALA A 7 41.25 5.00 11.92
N THR A 8 40.37 5.95 11.60
CA THR A 8 38.95 5.73 11.33
C THR A 8 38.68 6.26 9.93
N LEU A 9 38.64 5.37 8.93
CA LEU A 9 37.93 5.57 7.67
C LEU A 9 38.08 4.32 6.79
N SER A 10 37.35 3.27 7.15
CA SER A 10 36.97 2.23 6.20
C SER A 10 35.50 2.44 5.91
N VAL A 11 35.21 3.30 4.92
CA VAL A 11 33.91 3.35 4.25
C VAL A 11 33.76 1.99 3.59
N ALA A 12 33.00 1.10 4.24
CA ALA A 12 32.46 -0.07 3.58
C ALA A 12 31.41 0.46 2.61
N ALA A 13 31.84 0.71 1.38
CA ALA A 13 30.95 0.78 0.24
C ALA A 13 30.27 -0.59 0.15
N LEU A 14 29.05 -0.69 0.69
CA LEU A 14 28.14 -1.78 0.37
C LEU A 14 27.82 -1.64 -1.11
N THR A 15 28.56 -2.36 -1.93
CA THR A 15 28.19 -2.65 -3.30
C THR A 15 26.95 -3.54 -3.26
N LEU A 16 25.77 -2.92 -3.31
CA LEU A 16 24.54 -3.56 -3.78
C LEU A 16 24.77 -3.93 -5.25
N ALA A 17 25.40 -5.08 -5.46
CA ALA A 17 25.60 -5.66 -6.77
C ALA A 17 25.06 -7.09 -6.70
N ALA A 18 23.73 -7.23 -6.70
CA ALA A 18 23.04 -8.47 -7.04
C ALA A 18 21.51 -8.30 -7.15
N CYS A 19 21.03 -7.50 -8.09
CA CYS A 19 19.84 -7.88 -8.86
C CYS A 19 20.15 -7.65 -10.34
N GLY A 20 20.96 -8.57 -10.90
CA GLY A 20 21.28 -8.56 -12.32
C GLY A 20 20.10 -9.09 -13.11
N GLY A 21 19.31 -8.18 -13.68
CA GLY A 21 18.11 -8.53 -14.42
C GLY A 21 17.74 -7.62 -15.60
N GLY A 22 18.51 -6.59 -15.95
CA GLY A 22 18.27 -5.83 -17.18
C GLY A 22 16.90 -5.12 -17.26
N GLY A 23 16.27 -4.85 -16.12
CA GLY A 23 15.15 -3.92 -15.99
C GLY A 23 15.62 -2.54 -15.53
N GLY A 24 14.86 -1.50 -15.86
CA GLY A 24 15.14 -0.13 -15.40
C GLY A 24 14.87 0.03 -13.90
N SER A 25 15.17 1.21 -13.34
CA SER A 25 14.82 1.53 -11.94
C SER A 25 13.31 1.39 -11.70
N GLN A 26 12.49 1.60 -12.72
CA GLN A 26 11.04 1.40 -12.69
C GLN A 26 10.65 -0.06 -12.44
N ASP A 27 11.32 -1.02 -13.10
CA ASP A 27 11.05 -2.44 -12.92
C ASP A 27 11.43 -2.88 -11.50
N GLU A 28 12.53 -2.33 -10.96
CA GLU A 28 12.95 -2.60 -9.58
C GLU A 28 11.99 -1.99 -8.55
N VAL A 29 11.41 -0.81 -8.83
CA VAL A 29 10.32 -0.23 -8.02
C VAL A 29 9.08 -1.11 -8.07
N ALA A 30 8.67 -1.55 -9.26
CA ALA A 30 7.50 -2.41 -9.43
C ALA A 30 7.67 -3.74 -8.67
N ASP A 31 8.81 -4.40 -8.83
CA ASP A 31 9.11 -5.66 -8.16
C ASP A 31 9.11 -5.48 -6.62
N MET A 32 9.70 -4.40 -6.10
CA MET A 32 9.67 -4.09 -4.67
C MET A 32 8.24 -3.88 -4.15
N MET A 33 7.41 -3.16 -4.90
CA MET A 33 6.03 -2.87 -4.53
C MET A 33 5.17 -4.14 -4.52
N ILE A 34 5.31 -4.99 -5.55
CA ILE A 34 4.64 -6.29 -5.62
C ILE A 34 5.06 -7.16 -4.43
N GLU A 35 6.37 -7.27 -4.16
CA GLU A 35 6.88 -8.10 -3.07
C GLU A 35 6.31 -7.68 -1.71
N GLU A 36 6.22 -6.38 -1.42
CA GLU A 36 5.67 -5.93 -0.14
C GLU A 36 4.17 -6.10 -0.04
N MET A 37 3.41 -5.80 -1.09
CA MET A 37 1.97 -6.00 -1.06
C MET A 37 1.59 -7.48 -0.92
N GLU A 38 2.31 -8.39 -1.61
CA GLU A 38 2.15 -9.83 -1.42
C GLU A 38 2.56 -10.28 -0.01
N ALA A 39 3.60 -9.68 0.57
CA ALA A 39 4.02 -9.96 1.94
C ALA A 39 2.97 -9.51 2.98
N GLU A 40 2.20 -8.47 2.67
CA GLU A 40 1.04 -8.02 3.45
C GLU A 40 -0.24 -8.84 3.17
N GLY A 41 -0.18 -9.80 2.25
CA GLY A 41 -1.30 -10.67 1.89
C GLY A 41 -2.31 -10.02 0.95
N MET A 42 -1.93 -8.95 0.26
CA MET A 42 -2.79 -8.29 -0.73
C MET A 42 -2.70 -9.01 -2.08
N ASP A 43 -3.85 -9.15 -2.75
CA ASP A 43 -3.90 -9.56 -4.16
C ASP A 43 -3.62 -8.34 -5.05
N VAL A 44 -2.54 -8.41 -5.82
CA VAL A 44 -2.05 -7.31 -6.66
C VAL A 44 -2.05 -7.72 -8.13
N ASP A 45 -2.53 -6.82 -8.98
CA ASP A 45 -2.33 -6.95 -10.42
C ASP A 45 -0.90 -6.52 -10.78
N GLU A 46 0.00 -7.50 -10.92
CA GLU A 46 1.40 -7.26 -11.26
C GLU A 46 1.59 -6.46 -12.56
N ASP A 47 0.72 -6.69 -13.56
CA ASP A 47 0.81 -6.00 -14.85
C ASP A 47 0.40 -4.52 -14.68
N CYS A 48 -0.63 -4.25 -13.88
CA CYS A 48 -1.02 -2.90 -13.50
C CYS A 48 0.09 -2.16 -12.75
N VAL A 49 0.73 -2.82 -11.77
CA VAL A 49 1.84 -2.21 -11.01
C VAL A 49 3.01 -1.87 -11.90
N ARG A 50 3.39 -2.77 -12.81
CA ARG A 50 4.46 -2.51 -13.78
C ARG A 50 4.11 -1.38 -14.74
N ASP A 51 2.87 -1.29 -15.20
CA ASP A 51 2.42 -0.19 -16.05
C ASP A 51 2.46 1.16 -15.31
N ALA A 52 2.01 1.21 -14.05
CA ALA A 52 2.06 2.42 -13.23
C ALA A 52 3.50 2.82 -12.89
N ALA A 53 4.36 1.88 -12.51
CA ALA A 53 5.78 2.13 -12.26
C ALA A 53 6.53 2.56 -13.53
N GLY A 54 6.10 2.08 -14.70
CA GLY A 54 6.64 2.47 -16.01
C GLY A 54 6.41 3.94 -16.37
N GLU A 55 5.50 4.63 -15.69
CA GLU A 55 5.29 6.08 -15.84
C GLU A 55 6.28 6.92 -15.02
N LEU A 56 7.01 6.32 -14.09
CA LEU A 56 8.01 7.01 -13.27
C LEU A 56 9.23 7.43 -14.12
N SER A 57 9.72 8.64 -13.83
CA SER A 57 11.02 9.06 -14.34
C SER A 57 12.14 8.25 -13.67
N ASP A 58 13.29 8.12 -14.34
CA ASP A 58 14.45 7.43 -13.77
C ASP A 58 14.87 8.05 -12.42
N ASP A 59 14.78 9.37 -12.29
CA ASP A 59 15.12 10.11 -11.07
C ASP A 59 14.12 9.81 -9.93
N ASP A 60 12.81 9.77 -10.23
CA ASP A 60 11.78 9.46 -9.24
C ASP A 60 11.84 7.99 -8.79
N ALA A 61 12.03 7.07 -9.74
CA ALA A 61 12.18 5.65 -9.44
C ALA A 61 13.41 5.41 -8.55
N GLN A 62 14.53 6.09 -8.83
CA GLN A 62 15.70 6.01 -7.97
C GLN A 62 15.47 6.62 -6.59
N ALA A 63 14.74 7.74 -6.49
CA ALA A 63 14.40 8.35 -5.20
C ALA A 63 13.55 7.40 -4.34
N ILE A 64 12.59 6.70 -4.94
CA ILE A 64 11.77 5.68 -4.27
C ILE A 64 12.64 4.51 -3.78
N LEU A 65 13.52 3.99 -4.64
CA LEU A 65 14.46 2.92 -4.29
C LEU A 65 15.39 3.30 -3.14
N ASP A 66 15.91 4.53 -3.16
CA ASP A 66 16.82 5.04 -2.14
C ASP A 66 16.12 5.26 -0.79
N ALA A 67 14.83 5.61 -0.80
CA ALA A 67 14.02 5.76 0.40
C ALA A 67 13.62 4.39 0.99
N GLY A 68 13.33 3.42 0.14
CA GLY A 68 12.92 2.06 0.52
C GLY A 68 11.48 1.98 1.04
N PRO A 69 11.03 0.78 1.47
CA PRO A 69 9.67 0.56 1.95
C PRO A 69 9.40 1.36 3.22
N GLY A 70 8.29 2.12 3.22
CA GLY A 70 7.91 3.03 4.30
C GLY A 70 8.73 4.33 4.40
N GLY A 71 9.60 4.59 3.42
CA GLY A 71 10.27 5.87 3.24
C GLY A 71 9.32 6.95 2.69
N ASP A 72 9.74 8.21 2.80
CA ASP A 72 9.03 9.37 2.24
C ASP A 72 9.96 10.05 1.21
N PRO A 73 10.03 9.51 -0.02
CA PRO A 73 10.91 10.03 -1.06
C PRO A 73 10.41 11.39 -1.57
N ASP A 74 11.34 12.31 -1.82
CA ASP A 74 11.03 13.58 -2.49
C ASP A 74 10.89 13.31 -4.00
N VAL A 75 9.65 13.12 -4.45
CA VAL A 75 9.31 12.75 -5.83
C VAL A 75 8.51 13.83 -6.54
N SER A 76 8.51 13.79 -7.87
CA SER A 76 7.76 14.71 -8.71
C SER A 76 6.23 14.55 -8.57
N ASP A 77 5.48 15.56 -9.05
CA ASP A 77 4.02 15.49 -9.13
C ASP A 77 3.55 14.34 -10.04
N ASP A 78 4.33 14.01 -11.08
CA ASP A 78 4.03 12.90 -11.99
C ASP A 78 4.18 11.56 -11.27
N ALA A 79 5.18 11.42 -10.39
CA ALA A 79 5.35 10.23 -9.56
C ALA A 79 4.24 10.08 -8.51
N GLN A 80 3.73 11.17 -7.95
CA GLN A 80 2.55 11.14 -7.08
C GLN A 80 1.30 10.67 -7.84
N ALA A 81 1.13 11.09 -9.09
CA ALA A 81 0.04 10.61 -9.93
C ALA A 81 0.17 9.12 -10.26
N ALA A 82 1.40 8.63 -10.50
CA ALA A 82 1.67 7.20 -10.66
C ALA A 82 1.37 6.42 -9.36
N ALA A 83 1.71 6.98 -8.20
CA ALA A 83 1.37 6.39 -6.91
C ALA A 83 -0.15 6.27 -6.67
N ALA A 84 -0.93 7.26 -7.11
CA ALA A 84 -2.38 7.17 -7.06
C ALA A 84 -2.92 6.02 -7.93
N LYS A 85 -2.33 5.76 -9.10
CA LYS A 85 -2.71 4.63 -9.96
C LYS A 85 -2.32 3.27 -9.38
N LEU A 86 -1.26 3.21 -8.57
CA LEU A 86 -0.87 1.96 -7.90
C LEU A 86 -1.95 1.48 -6.92
N ILE A 87 -2.72 2.40 -6.34
CA ILE A 87 -3.86 2.05 -5.48
C ILE A 87 -4.93 1.31 -6.29
N ASP A 88 -5.16 1.69 -7.54
CA ASP A 88 -6.09 1.00 -8.45
C ASP A 88 -5.60 -0.41 -8.86
N CYS A 89 -4.32 -0.72 -8.65
CA CYS A 89 -3.73 -2.03 -8.95
C CYS A 89 -3.90 -3.05 -7.82
N VAL A 90 -4.36 -2.62 -6.65
CA VAL A 90 -4.66 -3.49 -5.52
C VAL A 90 -6.16 -3.80 -5.54
N ASP A 91 -6.52 -5.08 -5.43
CA ASP A 91 -7.91 -5.47 -5.26
C ASP A 91 -8.35 -5.19 -3.82
N ILE A 92 -8.64 -3.92 -3.51
CA ILE A 92 -9.11 -3.50 -2.18
C ILE A 92 -10.44 -4.21 -1.85
N GLY A 93 -11.22 -4.59 -2.87
CA GLY A 93 -12.47 -5.34 -2.71
C GLY A 93 -12.26 -6.65 -1.97
N SER A 94 -11.24 -7.43 -2.35
CA SER A 94 -10.95 -8.71 -1.68
C SER A 94 -10.50 -8.54 -0.22
N ILE A 95 -9.70 -7.51 0.08
CA ILE A 95 -9.25 -7.18 1.44
C ILE A 95 -10.43 -6.76 2.32
N VAL A 96 -11.34 -5.97 1.75
CA VAL A 96 -12.54 -5.48 2.43
C VAL A 96 -13.53 -6.62 2.63
N GLU A 97 -13.74 -7.48 1.62
CA GLU A 97 -14.57 -8.68 1.73
C GLU A 97 -14.09 -9.61 2.85
N GLU A 98 -12.78 -9.85 2.96
CA GLU A 98 -12.23 -10.72 4.01
C GLU A 98 -12.43 -10.11 5.40
N GLN A 99 -12.36 -8.78 5.53
CA GLN A 99 -12.70 -8.07 6.77
C GLN A 99 -14.20 -8.12 7.09
N ILE A 100 -15.08 -8.00 6.10
CA ILE A 100 -16.53 -8.17 6.28
C ILE A 100 -16.81 -9.60 6.74
N ASP A 101 -16.22 -10.61 6.10
CA ASP A 101 -16.42 -12.01 6.45
C ASP A 101 -15.93 -12.29 7.87
N ALA A 102 -14.77 -11.76 8.27
CA ALA A 102 -14.29 -11.86 9.65
C ALA A 102 -15.24 -11.18 10.65
N LEU A 103 -15.79 -10.00 10.31
CA LEU A 103 -16.75 -9.29 11.15
C LEU A 103 -18.08 -10.06 11.30
N VAL A 104 -18.57 -10.61 10.19
CA VAL A 104 -19.78 -11.45 10.14
C VAL A 104 -19.58 -12.74 10.94
N ASP A 105 -18.41 -13.37 10.85
CA ASP A 105 -18.08 -14.57 11.64
C ASP A 105 -17.98 -14.28 13.14
N GLU A 106 -17.45 -13.12 13.54
CA GLU A 106 -17.32 -12.73 14.95
C GLU A 106 -18.66 -12.31 15.55
N MET A 107 -19.45 -11.52 14.81
CA MET A 107 -20.72 -10.97 15.29
C MET A 107 -21.93 -11.86 15.01
N GLY A 108 -21.83 -12.79 14.07
CA GLY A 108 -22.91 -13.62 13.57
C GLY A 108 -23.68 -12.96 12.41
N GLU A 109 -24.06 -13.77 11.42
CA GLU A 109 -24.85 -13.37 10.24
C GLU A 109 -26.19 -12.69 10.59
N GLU A 110 -26.70 -12.90 11.80
CA GLU A 110 -27.91 -12.26 12.32
C GLU A 110 -27.72 -10.80 12.79
N ASN A 111 -26.48 -10.38 13.05
CA ASN A 111 -26.17 -9.05 13.58
C ASN A 111 -25.49 -8.14 12.56
N VAL A 112 -25.08 -8.68 11.41
CA VAL A 112 -24.38 -7.96 10.36
C VAL A 112 -25.01 -8.29 9.03
N ASP A 113 -25.56 -7.28 8.37
CA ASP A 113 -26.09 -7.40 7.02
C ASP A 113 -24.92 -7.26 6.03
N ARG A 114 -24.43 -8.41 5.52
CA ARG A 114 -23.33 -8.47 4.55
C ARG A 114 -23.64 -7.68 3.29
N GLU A 115 -24.86 -7.82 2.74
CA GLU A 115 -25.25 -7.11 1.51
C GLU A 115 -25.29 -5.60 1.75
N CYS A 116 -25.71 -5.16 2.93
CA CYS A 116 -25.65 -3.76 3.31
C CYS A 116 -24.20 -3.25 3.39
N LEU A 117 -23.31 -3.98 4.06
CA LEU A 117 -21.90 -3.59 4.18
C LEU A 117 -21.23 -3.49 2.82
N ASP A 118 -21.45 -4.48 1.97
CA ASP A 118 -20.92 -4.54 0.61
C ASP A 118 -21.36 -3.30 -0.20
N ASN A 119 -22.66 -2.98 -0.21
CA ASN A 119 -23.17 -1.78 -0.89
C ASN A 119 -22.65 -0.48 -0.27
N ALA A 120 -22.51 -0.41 1.06
CA ALA A 120 -22.00 0.78 1.74
C ALA A 120 -20.53 1.05 1.40
N LEU A 121 -19.74 -0.01 1.19
CA LEU A 121 -18.33 0.04 0.83
C LEU A 121 -18.12 0.27 -0.68
N ASP A 122 -19.01 -0.22 -1.53
CA ASP A 122 -19.03 0.08 -2.97
C ASP A 122 -19.35 1.56 -3.26
N ASP A 123 -20.27 2.16 -2.48
CA ASP A 123 -20.62 3.58 -2.57
C ASP A 123 -19.57 4.51 -1.95
N LEU A 124 -18.48 3.96 -1.40
CA LEU A 124 -17.52 4.69 -0.61
C LEU A 124 -16.44 5.32 -1.51
N ASP A 125 -16.53 6.64 -1.62
CA ASP A 125 -15.54 7.46 -2.31
C ASP A 125 -14.30 7.63 -1.43
N LEU A 126 -13.19 7.00 -1.81
CA LEU A 126 -11.89 7.10 -1.13
C LEU A 126 -11.43 8.56 -1.01
N ALA A 127 -11.75 9.42 -1.98
CA ALA A 127 -11.43 10.85 -1.89
C ALA A 127 -12.24 11.55 -0.79
N ALA A 128 -13.49 11.13 -0.56
CA ALA A 128 -14.30 11.64 0.53
C ALA A 128 -13.84 11.12 1.90
N MET A 129 -13.22 9.93 1.96
CA MET A 129 -12.63 9.40 3.21
C MET A 129 -11.42 10.18 3.69
N GLU A 130 -10.60 10.71 2.78
CA GLU A 130 -9.47 11.58 3.16
C GLU A 130 -9.95 12.88 3.79
N GLU A 131 -11.07 13.42 3.32
CA GLU A 131 -11.66 14.65 3.87
C GLU A 131 -12.41 14.41 5.19
N ASP A 132 -13.11 13.29 5.32
CA ASP A 132 -13.84 12.92 6.55
C ASP A 132 -13.85 11.40 6.80
N PRO A 133 -12.91 10.87 7.61
CA PRO A 133 -12.87 9.45 7.97
C PRO A 133 -14.11 8.98 8.73
N SER A 134 -14.90 9.89 9.31
CA SER A 134 -16.12 9.55 10.04
C SER A 134 -17.32 9.32 9.11
N ALA A 135 -17.22 9.70 7.83
CA ALA A 135 -18.23 9.42 6.82
C ALA A 135 -18.45 7.90 6.63
N LEU A 136 -17.43 7.09 6.87
CA LEU A 136 -17.46 5.63 6.80
C LEU A 136 -18.25 4.99 7.96
N MET A 137 -18.16 5.57 9.17
CA MET A 137 -18.76 4.96 10.38
C MET A 137 -20.29 4.93 10.36
N GLY A 138 -20.93 5.94 9.76
CA GLY A 138 -22.39 6.04 9.70
C GLY A 138 -23.03 4.89 8.92
N PRO A 139 -22.70 4.74 7.62
CA PRO A 139 -23.20 3.65 6.77
C PRO A 139 -22.87 2.27 7.35
N MET A 140 -21.65 2.06 7.86
CA MET A 140 -21.28 0.78 8.48
C MET A 140 -22.13 0.45 9.72
N MET A 141 -22.43 1.45 10.58
CA MET A 141 -23.31 1.22 11.73
C MET A 141 -24.76 0.91 11.33
N GLU A 142 -25.22 1.40 10.18
CA GLU A 142 -26.56 1.07 9.68
C GLU A 142 -26.67 -0.39 9.22
N CYS A 143 -25.55 -0.99 8.81
CA CYS A 143 -25.48 -2.39 8.41
C CYS A 143 -25.25 -3.37 9.57
N ILE A 144 -24.93 -2.86 10.76
CA ILE A 144 -24.81 -3.67 11.97
C ILE A 144 -26.14 -3.59 12.74
N THR A 145 -26.95 -4.63 12.61
CA THR A 145 -28.17 -4.80 13.39
C THR A 145 -27.83 -5.43 14.74
N ILE A 146 -27.24 -4.65 15.66
CA ILE A 146 -27.09 -5.12 17.04
C ILE A 146 -28.50 -5.30 17.62
N ASP A 147 -28.96 -6.55 17.75
CA ASP A 147 -30.10 -6.86 18.60
C ASP A 147 -29.66 -6.64 20.05
N LEU A 148 -29.84 -5.42 20.56
CA LEU A 148 -29.67 -5.07 21.96
C LEU A 148 -30.86 -5.54 22.82
N GLY A 149 -31.49 -6.68 22.49
CA GLY A 149 -32.48 -7.33 23.34
C GLY A 149 -31.88 -7.66 24.71
N GLY A 150 -32.51 -7.38 25.86
CA GLY A 150 -33.95 -7.31 26.12
C GLY A 150 -34.38 -8.56 26.84
#